data_AF-A0AA40F550-F1
#
_entry.id   AF-A0AA40F550-F1
#
_cell.length_a   1.000
_cell.length_b   1.000
_cell.length_c   1.000
_cell.angle_alpha   90.00
_cell.angle_beta   90.00
_cell.angle_gamma   90.00
#
_symmetry.space_group_name_H-M   'P 1'
#
loop_
_entity.id
_entity.type
_entity.pdbx_description
1 polymer ?
#
loop_
_entity_poly.entity_id
_entity_poly.type
_entity_poly.pdbx_seq_one_letter_code
_entity_poly.pdbx_strand_id
1 'polypeptide(L)'
;MAFKSLALALAALSFHRVSAFTRLQARDGNDPYPFCNPATSPDCIVGGKYVKPDLNISDEPNAGNQAYLTYLPTHTYTLSQWSAGKYPEECHRTIAGDGFNPTDFTVHNVTYSDCPSSPWVICVSRLANKTPVQIATEVGRMPAGIRQATAAYVVYDENFGGAIGAVGGLIIGKGSYYFPTALVHEHGHAVDGDLLAPNDPFSYSDSAEWRNTVALDGYAATAYGSTAHAENFADIGRVVLINNVVPGGLAGLFPTNPNLTQIANQVARFQSKAGSYYQAGTTCDLSKKYRYPSVTVTVPTTTAAPTATASPYGQCGGWPATYTGVSACGAGYSCTTLNPHYAQCTPAPVRRSFMA
;
A
#
# COMPACT_ATOMS: atom_id res chain seq x y z
N MET A 1 21.27 1.52 49.64
CA MET A 1 19.79 1.50 49.57
C MET A 1 19.39 2.38 48.39
N ALA A 2 18.81 1.76 47.36
CA ALA A 2 18.56 2.35 46.06
C ALA A 2 17.17 3.01 46.01
N PHE A 3 17.11 4.25 45.55
CA PHE A 3 15.89 4.83 44.98
C PHE A 3 16.05 4.86 43.46
N LYS A 4 15.32 3.96 42.78
CA LYS A 4 15.12 3.99 41.33
C LYS A 4 14.03 5.02 41.04
N SER A 5 14.38 6.11 40.35
CA SER A 5 13.39 6.98 39.70
C SER A 5 13.43 6.73 38.21
N LEU A 6 12.27 6.25 37.74
CA LEU A 6 11.91 5.83 36.40
C LEU A 6 11.85 7.06 35.48
N ALA A 7 12.88 7.27 34.65
CA ALA A 7 12.81 8.19 33.52
C ALA A 7 12.32 7.40 32.30
N LEU A 8 11.00 7.38 32.11
CA LEU A 8 10.39 6.94 30.87
C LEU A 8 10.55 8.09 29.85
N ALA A 9 11.52 7.97 28.96
CA ALA A 9 11.69 8.88 27.84
C ALA A 9 10.52 8.70 26.86
N LEU A 10 9.65 9.71 26.79
CA LEU A 10 8.77 9.93 25.64
C LEU A 10 9.66 10.17 24.41
N ALA A 11 9.98 9.11 23.67
CA ALA A 11 10.39 9.25 22.28
C ALA A 11 9.11 9.45 21.46
N ALA A 12 8.67 10.71 21.38
CA ALA A 12 7.75 11.13 20.34
C ALA A 12 8.49 10.96 19.00
N LEU A 13 8.22 9.87 18.30
CA LEU A 13 8.53 9.73 16.88
C LEU A 13 7.73 10.80 16.16
N SER A 14 8.39 11.92 15.89
CA SER A 14 7.91 12.99 15.03
C SER A 14 7.72 12.42 13.63
N PHE A 15 6.49 11.99 13.34
CA PHE A 15 6.05 11.60 12.00
C PHE A 15 6.32 12.77 11.05
N HIS A 16 7.36 12.65 10.23
CA HIS A 16 7.53 13.53 9.10
C HIS A 16 6.41 13.20 8.11
N ARG A 17 5.49 14.15 7.97
CA ARG A 17 4.41 14.13 7.00
C ARG A 17 5.00 13.87 5.61
N VAL A 18 4.76 12.68 5.07
CA VAL A 18 4.94 12.42 3.64
C VAL A 18 3.88 13.26 2.93
N SER A 19 4.26 14.46 2.51
CA SER A 19 3.38 15.42 1.87
C SER A 19 3.07 14.97 0.45
N ALA A 20 1.84 15.22 0.02
CA ALA A 20 1.29 14.88 -1.29
C ALA A 20 2.28 15.09 -2.45
N PHE A 21 2.56 14.04 -3.22
CA PHE A 21 3.39 14.11 -4.42
C PHE A 21 2.53 14.37 -5.65
N THR A 22 2.76 15.53 -6.27
CA THR A 22 2.28 15.89 -7.60
C THR A 22 2.81 14.88 -8.62
N ARG A 23 1.99 14.43 -9.59
CA ARG A 23 2.44 13.63 -10.73
C ARG A 23 3.64 14.31 -11.38
N LEU A 24 4.82 13.69 -11.32
CA LEU A 24 5.98 14.14 -12.07
C LEU A 24 5.88 13.57 -13.49
N GLN A 25 5.93 14.45 -14.49
CA GLN A 25 6.06 14.06 -15.89
C GLN A 25 7.45 13.46 -16.12
N ALA A 26 7.54 12.40 -16.93
CA ALA A 26 8.79 11.91 -17.47
C ALA A 26 9.57 13.06 -18.13
N ARG A 27 10.86 13.20 -17.82
CA ARG A 27 11.72 14.17 -18.52
C ARG A 27 11.97 13.66 -19.94
N ASP A 28 11.49 14.39 -20.93
CA ASP A 28 11.84 14.15 -22.33
C ASP A 28 13.21 14.80 -22.67
N GLY A 29 13.75 14.47 -23.84
CA GLY A 29 15.09 14.88 -24.27
C GLY A 29 15.29 16.39 -24.48
N ASN A 30 14.31 17.24 -24.15
CA ASN A 30 14.37 18.70 -24.26
C ASN A 30 14.48 19.40 -22.90
N ASP A 31 14.65 18.68 -21.79
CA ASP A 31 14.74 19.30 -20.48
C ASP A 31 16.05 20.13 -20.33
N PRO A 32 15.97 21.44 -19.98
CA PRO A 32 17.12 22.37 -20.00
C PRO A 32 18.17 22.12 -18.91
N TYR A 33 17.99 21.14 -18.02
CA TYR A 33 18.99 20.82 -17.00
C TYR A 33 19.97 19.76 -17.53
N PRO A 34 21.29 19.98 -17.44
CA PRO A 34 22.28 19.07 -17.99
C PRO A 34 22.13 17.66 -17.41
N PHE A 35 22.20 16.65 -18.30
CA PHE A 35 22.37 15.25 -17.92
C PHE A 35 23.51 15.16 -16.91
N CYS A 36 23.21 14.64 -15.73
CA CYS A 36 24.19 14.55 -14.68
C CYS A 36 25.22 13.49 -15.09
N ASN A 37 26.41 13.93 -15.50
CA ASN A 37 27.49 13.05 -15.91
C ASN A 37 28.26 12.59 -14.65
N PRO A 38 28.23 11.30 -14.30
CA PRO A 38 28.95 10.78 -13.14
C PRO A 38 30.47 10.98 -13.24
N ALA A 39 31.02 11.23 -14.44
CA ALA A 39 32.44 11.57 -14.62
C ALA A 39 32.81 13.00 -14.18
N THR A 40 31.85 13.91 -14.02
CA THR A 40 32.13 15.33 -13.76
C THR A 40 31.40 15.90 -12.54
N SER A 41 30.44 15.18 -11.94
CA SER A 41 29.74 15.60 -10.73
C SER A 41 29.44 14.41 -9.82
N PRO A 42 30.25 14.17 -8.78
CA PRO A 42 30.05 13.05 -7.87
C PRO A 42 28.76 13.17 -7.03
N ASP A 43 28.24 14.39 -6.85
CA ASP A 43 27.04 14.66 -6.04
C ASP A 43 25.91 15.22 -6.90
N CYS A 44 25.30 14.38 -7.74
CA CYS A 44 24.13 14.70 -8.56
C CYS A 44 22.83 14.90 -7.75
N ILE A 45 22.92 15.64 -6.64
CA ILE A 45 21.81 15.98 -5.76
C ILE A 45 21.35 17.40 -6.07
N VAL A 46 20.31 17.56 -6.89
CA VAL A 46 19.66 18.87 -7.09
C VAL A 46 18.48 18.96 -6.13
N GLY A 47 18.56 19.84 -5.14
CA GLY A 47 17.48 20.03 -4.15
C GLY A 47 17.17 18.80 -3.30
N GLY A 48 18.15 17.92 -3.07
CA GLY A 48 17.98 16.68 -2.30
C GLY A 48 17.63 15.44 -3.15
N LYS A 49 17.53 15.56 -4.49
CA LYS A 49 17.15 14.45 -5.38
C LYS A 49 18.29 14.02 -6.29
N TYR A 50 18.47 12.70 -6.44
CA TYR A 50 19.49 12.11 -7.30
C TYR A 50 19.01 12.06 -8.76
N VAL A 51 19.15 13.16 -9.49
CA VAL A 51 18.49 13.33 -10.80
C VAL A 51 19.24 12.56 -11.89
N LYS A 52 18.73 11.37 -12.21
CA LYS A 52 19.15 10.55 -13.34
C LYS A 52 18.09 10.49 -14.44
N PRO A 53 18.48 10.28 -15.71
CA PRO A 53 17.53 9.79 -16.69
C PRO A 53 17.03 8.41 -16.25
N ASP A 54 15.79 8.08 -16.61
CA ASP A 54 15.19 6.80 -16.27
C ASP A 54 14.94 5.92 -17.49
N LEU A 55 14.79 4.62 -17.25
CA LEU A 55 14.49 3.65 -18.29
C LEU A 55 13.03 3.68 -18.75
N ASN A 56 12.18 4.49 -18.11
CA ASN A 56 10.75 4.57 -18.31
C ASN A 56 10.05 3.20 -18.28
N ILE A 57 10.37 2.38 -17.27
CA ILE A 57 9.70 1.09 -17.09
C ILE A 57 8.33 1.23 -16.39
N SER A 58 7.94 2.47 -16.01
CA SER A 58 6.69 2.79 -15.33
C SER A 58 5.63 3.51 -16.17
N ASP A 59 6.00 4.34 -17.16
CA ASP A 59 5.07 5.34 -17.71
C ASP A 59 4.51 5.01 -19.11
N GLU A 60 4.79 3.84 -19.67
CA GLU A 60 4.14 3.35 -20.89
C GLU A 60 3.21 2.17 -20.53
N PRO A 61 1.96 2.17 -21.03
CA PRO A 61 0.75 1.80 -20.30
C PRO A 61 0.89 0.46 -19.59
N ASN A 62 1.18 0.50 -18.28
CA ASN A 62 1.10 -0.64 -17.37
C ASN A 62 1.91 -1.89 -17.77
N ALA A 63 2.93 -1.83 -18.64
CA ALA A 63 3.62 -3.04 -19.11
C ALA A 63 4.17 -3.90 -17.95
N GLY A 64 4.79 -3.26 -16.94
CA GLY A 64 5.24 -3.95 -15.73
C GLY A 64 4.07 -4.51 -14.87
N ASN A 65 2.98 -3.74 -14.73
CA ASN A 65 1.82 -4.21 -13.98
C ASN A 65 1.13 -5.40 -14.65
N GLN A 66 0.98 -5.33 -15.98
CA GLN A 66 0.44 -6.39 -16.79
C GLN A 66 1.34 -7.62 -16.77
N ALA A 67 2.67 -7.43 -16.79
CA ALA A 67 3.61 -8.52 -16.63
C ALA A 67 3.40 -9.24 -15.30
N TYR A 68 3.26 -8.51 -14.19
CA TYR A 68 2.96 -9.12 -12.90
C TYR A 68 1.60 -9.83 -12.86
N LEU A 69 0.56 -9.24 -13.45
CA LEU A 69 -0.75 -9.89 -13.54
C LEU A 69 -0.71 -11.19 -14.35
N THR A 70 0.13 -11.24 -15.39
CA THR A 70 0.28 -12.39 -16.29
C THR A 70 1.18 -13.48 -15.70
N TYR A 71 2.32 -13.11 -15.12
CA TYR A 71 3.40 -14.05 -14.80
C TYR A 71 3.58 -14.35 -13.31
N LEU A 72 3.02 -13.55 -12.40
CA LEU A 72 3.05 -13.90 -10.98
C LEU A 72 2.01 -14.98 -10.67
N PRO A 73 2.38 -15.99 -9.87
CA PRO A 73 1.45 -17.03 -9.46
C PRO A 73 0.31 -16.45 -8.61
N THR A 74 -0.86 -17.04 -8.74
CA THR A 74 -1.96 -16.84 -7.79
C THR A 74 -1.89 -17.92 -6.72
N HIS A 75 -2.02 -17.49 -5.47
CA HIS A 75 -2.03 -18.39 -4.33
C HIS A 75 -3.43 -18.47 -3.74
N THR A 76 -3.87 -19.67 -3.37
CA THR A 76 -5.07 -19.81 -2.55
C THR A 76 -4.78 -19.29 -1.15
N TYR A 77 -5.82 -18.79 -0.48
CA TYR A 77 -5.73 -18.27 0.87
C TYR A 77 -7.01 -18.52 1.65
N THR A 78 -6.90 -18.52 2.98
CA THR A 78 -8.04 -18.41 3.88
C THR A 78 -8.13 -17.00 4.43
N LEU A 79 -9.35 -16.47 4.50
CA LEU A 79 -9.63 -15.15 5.07
C LEU A 79 -10.56 -15.30 6.27
N SER A 80 -10.19 -14.77 7.42
CA SER A 80 -11.01 -14.81 8.64
C SER A 80 -11.12 -13.42 9.26
N GLN A 81 -12.35 -12.93 9.36
CA GLN A 81 -12.64 -11.63 9.94
C GLN A 81 -12.56 -11.70 11.47
N TRP A 82 -11.96 -10.68 12.09
CA TRP A 82 -11.95 -10.53 13.53
C TRP A 82 -13.30 -10.02 14.05
N SER A 83 -13.58 -10.24 15.33
CA SER A 83 -14.76 -9.67 15.98
C SER A 83 -14.76 -8.14 15.89
N ALA A 84 -15.93 -7.53 15.72
CA ALA A 84 -16.07 -6.08 15.66
C ALA A 84 -15.42 -5.40 16.89
N GLY A 85 -14.75 -4.26 16.67
CA GLY A 85 -14.07 -3.54 17.73
C GLY A 85 -12.68 -4.08 18.09
N LYS A 86 -12.24 -5.22 17.54
CA LYS A 86 -10.89 -5.77 17.77
C LYS A 86 -9.94 -5.34 16.66
N TYR A 87 -8.80 -4.78 17.06
CA TYR A 87 -7.77 -4.30 16.14
C TYR A 87 -6.40 -4.73 16.60
N PRO A 88 -5.48 -5.02 15.68
CA PRO A 88 -4.06 -4.93 15.95
C PRO A 88 -3.71 -3.49 16.35
N GLU A 89 -2.90 -3.31 17.38
CA GLU A 89 -2.52 -1.99 17.91
C GLU A 89 -2.01 -1.05 16.82
N GLU A 90 -1.10 -1.54 15.98
CA GLU A 90 -0.49 -0.79 14.88
C GLU A 90 -1.53 -0.32 13.85
N CYS A 91 -2.45 -1.19 13.40
CA CYS A 91 -3.56 -0.75 12.54
C CYS A 91 -4.40 0.32 13.22
N HIS A 92 -4.79 0.12 14.47
CA HIS A 92 -5.60 1.09 15.21
C HIS A 92 -4.87 2.44 15.33
N ARG A 93 -3.59 2.42 15.71
CA ARG A 93 -2.76 3.61 15.89
C ARG A 93 -2.59 4.36 14.58
N THR A 94 -2.29 3.67 13.48
CA THR A 94 -2.15 4.27 12.15
C THR A 94 -3.46 4.90 11.69
N ILE A 95 -4.57 4.16 11.76
CA ILE A 95 -5.90 4.66 11.33
C ILE A 95 -6.31 5.90 12.14
N ALA A 96 -6.21 5.83 13.47
CA ALA A 96 -6.56 6.95 14.34
C ALA A 96 -5.60 8.14 14.16
N GLY A 97 -4.31 7.88 13.99
CA GLY A 97 -3.28 8.89 13.76
C GLY A 97 -3.49 9.65 12.45
N ASP A 98 -3.99 8.99 11.42
CA ASP A 98 -4.35 9.58 10.13
C ASP A 98 -5.72 10.29 10.16
N GLY A 99 -6.40 10.33 11.31
CA GLY A 99 -7.67 11.03 11.51
C GLY A 99 -8.90 10.27 11.03
N PHE A 100 -8.76 8.97 10.71
CA PHE A 100 -9.88 8.10 10.34
C PHE A 100 -10.48 7.44 11.57
N ASN A 101 -11.77 7.09 11.49
CA ASN A 101 -12.43 6.35 12.56
C ASN A 101 -12.11 4.84 12.42
N PRO A 102 -11.44 4.21 13.41
CA PRO A 102 -11.13 2.78 13.37
C PRO A 102 -12.37 1.92 13.15
N THR A 103 -13.54 2.31 13.66
CA THR A 103 -14.76 1.52 13.53
C THR A 103 -15.23 1.35 12.10
N ASP A 104 -14.77 2.19 11.17
CA ASP A 104 -15.09 2.11 9.73
C ASP A 104 -14.29 1.03 9.00
N PHE A 105 -13.32 0.42 9.68
CA PHE A 105 -12.48 -0.65 9.14
C PHE A 105 -12.95 -2.04 9.60
N THR A 106 -12.68 -3.02 8.74
CA THR A 106 -12.76 -4.44 9.06
C THR A 106 -11.36 -5.03 9.11
N VAL A 107 -11.11 -5.91 10.07
CA VAL A 107 -9.81 -6.56 10.27
C VAL A 107 -9.94 -8.02 9.91
N HIS A 108 -8.99 -8.54 9.13
CA HIS A 108 -8.96 -9.93 8.72
C HIS A 108 -7.57 -10.52 8.86
N ASN A 109 -7.48 -11.77 9.30
CA ASN A 109 -6.31 -12.59 9.04
C ASN A 109 -6.42 -13.20 7.65
N VAL A 110 -5.35 -13.07 6.86
CA VAL A 110 -5.16 -13.78 5.60
C VAL A 110 -4.00 -14.76 5.75
N THR A 111 -4.22 -16.02 5.41
CA THR A 111 -3.18 -17.06 5.40
C THR A 111 -3.06 -17.63 4.00
N TYR A 112 -1.87 -17.51 3.40
CA TYR A 112 -1.60 -17.96 2.04
C TYR A 112 -1.08 -19.40 2.02
N SER A 113 -1.39 -20.15 0.97
CA SER A 113 -1.02 -21.56 0.80
C SER A 113 0.49 -21.83 0.76
N ASP A 114 1.28 -20.87 0.33
CA ASP A 114 2.75 -20.89 0.31
C ASP A 114 3.38 -20.37 1.61
N CYS A 115 2.55 -20.01 2.60
CA CYS A 115 2.95 -19.58 3.93
C CYS A 115 1.90 -19.92 4.99
N PRO A 116 1.59 -21.22 5.19
CA PRO A 116 0.41 -21.65 5.94
C PRO A 116 0.52 -21.38 7.46
N SER A 117 1.73 -21.22 7.98
CA SER A 117 2.00 -21.16 9.43
C SER A 117 1.99 -19.75 10.01
N SER A 118 1.87 -18.70 9.20
CA SER A 118 1.89 -17.32 9.67
C SER A 118 0.94 -16.43 8.86
N PRO A 119 -0.19 -15.98 9.44
CA PRO A 119 -1.08 -15.05 8.75
C PRO A 119 -0.46 -13.66 8.62
N TRP A 120 -0.97 -12.90 7.66
CA TRP A 120 -0.88 -11.43 7.62
C TRP A 120 -2.21 -10.85 8.12
N VAL A 121 -2.17 -9.60 8.59
CA VAL A 121 -3.38 -8.87 8.94
C VAL A 121 -3.70 -7.82 7.89
N ILE A 122 -4.94 -7.78 7.40
CA ILE A 122 -5.42 -6.70 6.55
C ILE A 122 -6.52 -5.91 7.27
N CYS A 123 -6.33 -4.60 7.34
CA CYS A 123 -7.23 -3.64 7.96
C CYS A 123 -7.83 -2.78 6.85
N VAL A 124 -9.07 -3.07 6.45
CA VAL A 124 -9.66 -2.52 5.22
C VAL A 124 -10.87 -1.65 5.56
N SER A 125 -10.84 -0.39 5.13
CA SER A 125 -11.96 0.54 5.22
C SER A 125 -13.18 -0.05 4.50
N ARG A 126 -14.36 0.02 5.10
CA ARG A 126 -15.62 -0.36 4.44
C ARG A 126 -15.95 0.53 3.24
N LEU A 127 -15.30 1.69 3.13
CA LEU A 127 -15.47 2.64 2.03
C LEU A 127 -14.37 2.50 0.96
N ALA A 128 -13.40 1.58 1.14
CA ALA A 128 -12.39 1.32 0.13
C ALA A 128 -13.00 0.77 -1.16
N ASN A 129 -12.43 1.14 -2.30
CA ASN A 129 -12.87 0.64 -3.60
C ASN A 129 -12.54 -0.85 -3.84
N LYS A 130 -11.68 -1.45 -3.01
CA LYS A 130 -11.33 -2.87 -3.01
C LYS A 130 -11.82 -3.53 -1.72
N THR A 131 -12.52 -4.64 -1.88
CA THR A 131 -12.95 -5.51 -0.78
C THR A 131 -11.75 -6.23 -0.13
N PRO A 132 -11.89 -6.75 1.10
CA PRO A 132 -10.87 -7.59 1.73
C PRO A 132 -10.42 -8.77 0.87
N VAL A 133 -11.33 -9.38 0.10
CA VAL A 133 -11.02 -10.48 -0.85
C VAL A 133 -10.14 -9.99 -2.01
N GLN A 134 -10.43 -8.82 -2.56
CA GLN A 134 -9.61 -8.25 -3.62
C GLN A 134 -8.22 -7.90 -3.10
N ILE A 135 -8.12 -7.30 -1.90
CA ILE A 135 -6.83 -6.99 -1.26
C ILE A 135 -6.02 -8.26 -1.00
N ALA A 136 -6.64 -9.29 -0.40
CA ALA A 136 -6.00 -10.57 -0.16
C ALA A 136 -5.47 -11.20 -1.45
N THR A 137 -6.24 -11.11 -2.53
CA THR A 137 -5.84 -11.59 -3.87
C THR A 137 -4.61 -10.85 -4.39
N GLU A 138 -4.59 -9.52 -4.32
CA GLU A 138 -3.49 -8.69 -4.85
C GLU A 138 -2.19 -8.89 -4.05
N VAL A 139 -2.31 -8.88 -2.71
CA VAL A 139 -1.19 -9.18 -1.82
C VAL A 139 -0.67 -10.59 -2.09
N GLY A 140 -1.55 -11.56 -2.28
CA GLY A 140 -1.19 -12.95 -2.53
C GLY A 140 -0.38 -13.18 -3.80
N ARG A 141 -0.38 -12.24 -4.77
CA ARG A 141 0.44 -12.36 -5.99
C ARG A 141 1.92 -12.12 -5.75
N MET A 142 2.25 -11.32 -4.73
CA MET A 142 3.64 -10.99 -4.41
C MET A 142 4.37 -12.25 -3.97
N PRO A 143 5.61 -12.56 -4.39
CA PRO A 143 6.32 -13.76 -3.91
C PRO A 143 6.37 -13.86 -2.37
N ALA A 144 6.32 -15.08 -1.83
CA ALA A 144 6.37 -15.31 -0.38
C ALA A 144 7.56 -14.62 0.29
N GLY A 145 8.73 -14.66 -0.37
CA GLY A 145 9.93 -13.97 0.07
C GLY A 145 9.70 -12.47 0.31
N ILE A 146 9.24 -11.70 -0.67
CA ILE A 146 8.99 -10.26 -0.46
C ILE A 146 7.84 -10.01 0.53
N ARG A 147 6.79 -10.85 0.53
CA ARG A 147 5.67 -10.71 1.48
C ARG A 147 6.08 -10.97 2.92
N GLN A 148 7.10 -11.77 3.18
CA GLN A 148 7.50 -12.08 4.56
C GLN A 148 8.15 -10.88 5.25
N ALA A 149 8.68 -9.91 4.49
CA ALA A 149 9.21 -8.65 5.04
C ALA A 149 8.09 -7.73 5.58
N THR A 150 6.83 -8.01 5.26
CA THR A 150 5.66 -7.30 5.79
C THR A 150 4.89 -8.18 6.76
N ALA A 151 3.94 -7.61 7.49
CA ALA A 151 3.06 -8.36 8.36
C ALA A 151 1.63 -7.83 8.44
N ALA A 152 1.40 -6.57 8.06
CA ALA A 152 0.04 -6.06 7.90
C ALA A 152 -0.11 -5.03 6.79
N TYR A 153 -1.37 -4.75 6.47
CA TYR A 153 -1.79 -3.79 5.46
C TYR A 153 -2.94 -2.93 5.99
N VAL A 154 -2.86 -1.61 5.84
CA VAL A 154 -3.96 -0.67 6.11
C VAL A 154 -4.44 -0.08 4.78
N VAL A 155 -5.70 -0.35 4.46
CA VAL A 155 -6.32 0.01 3.18
C VAL A 155 -7.40 1.04 3.45
N TYR A 156 -7.12 2.28 3.08
CA TYR A 156 -8.04 3.40 3.17
C TYR A 156 -9.00 3.48 1.97
N ASP A 157 -10.02 4.31 2.11
CA ASP A 157 -10.83 4.76 0.98
C ASP A 157 -10.12 5.84 0.14
N GLU A 158 -10.78 6.25 -0.94
CA GLU A 158 -10.19 7.14 -1.92
C GLU A 158 -9.99 8.59 -1.43
N ASN A 159 -10.62 8.97 -0.30
CA ASN A 159 -10.45 10.30 0.31
C ASN A 159 -9.17 10.42 1.13
N PHE A 160 -8.46 9.33 1.42
CA PHE A 160 -7.15 9.41 2.07
C PHE A 160 -6.21 10.30 1.26
N GLY A 161 -5.51 11.24 1.90
CA GLY A 161 -4.70 12.23 1.16
C GLY A 161 -3.39 11.67 0.61
N GLY A 162 -2.92 10.55 1.18
CA GLY A 162 -1.65 9.93 0.82
C GLY A 162 -1.72 8.98 -0.39
N ALA A 163 -0.55 8.66 -0.93
CA ALA A 163 -0.37 7.54 -1.85
C ALA A 163 -0.32 6.20 -1.07
N ILE A 164 0.28 5.17 -1.66
CA ILE A 164 0.69 3.97 -0.92
C ILE A 164 2.12 4.16 -0.41
N GLY A 165 2.45 3.54 0.73
CA GLY A 165 3.76 3.64 1.38
C GLY A 165 3.99 2.48 2.34
N ALA A 166 5.25 2.19 2.65
CA ALA A 166 5.65 1.22 3.67
C ALA A 166 6.32 1.90 4.87
N VAL A 167 6.01 1.43 6.07
CA VAL A 167 6.67 1.82 7.32
C VAL A 167 6.98 0.55 8.12
N GLY A 168 8.24 0.13 8.11
CA GLY A 168 8.63 -1.19 8.61
C GLY A 168 7.85 -2.29 7.88
N GLY A 169 7.28 -3.23 8.62
CA GLY A 169 6.45 -4.31 8.05
C GLY A 169 4.99 -3.95 7.75
N LEU A 170 4.61 -2.68 7.76
CA LEU A 170 3.24 -2.21 7.51
C LEU A 170 3.16 -1.46 6.18
N ILE A 171 2.29 -1.91 5.27
CA ILE A 171 1.97 -1.18 4.03
C ILE A 171 0.64 -0.44 4.21
N ILE A 172 0.58 0.81 3.78
CA ILE A 172 -0.52 1.73 4.03
C ILE A 172 -0.88 2.43 2.71
N GLY A 173 -2.16 2.59 2.38
CA GLY A 173 -2.57 3.41 1.23
C GLY A 173 -4.03 3.28 0.86
N LYS A 174 -4.46 3.97 -0.19
CA LYS A 174 -5.83 3.84 -0.73
C LYS A 174 -6.02 2.51 -1.46
N GLY A 175 -7.23 1.97 -1.46
CA GLY A 175 -7.56 0.75 -2.20
C GLY A 175 -7.16 0.77 -3.68
N SER A 176 -7.27 1.91 -4.38
CA SER A 176 -6.85 2.06 -5.77
C SER A 176 -5.36 1.80 -6.01
N TYR A 177 -4.50 1.97 -5.01
CA TYR A 177 -3.05 1.75 -5.10
C TYR A 177 -2.60 0.33 -4.75
N TYR A 178 -3.50 -0.55 -4.29
CA TYR A 178 -3.17 -1.95 -3.98
C TYR A 178 -3.15 -2.81 -5.25
N PHE A 179 -2.32 -2.47 -6.23
CA PHE A 179 -2.11 -3.25 -7.45
C PHE A 179 -0.67 -3.80 -7.51
N PRO A 180 -0.39 -4.84 -8.31
CA PRO A 180 0.88 -5.57 -8.26
C PRO A 180 2.12 -4.67 -8.33
N THR A 181 2.21 -3.76 -9.29
CA THR A 181 3.41 -2.92 -9.41
C THR A 181 3.69 -2.06 -8.18
N ALA A 182 2.66 -1.43 -7.62
CA ALA A 182 2.81 -0.64 -6.40
C ALA A 182 3.13 -1.52 -5.20
N LEU A 183 2.47 -2.68 -5.07
CA LEU A 183 2.79 -3.62 -3.98
C LEU A 183 4.23 -4.11 -4.07
N VAL A 184 4.77 -4.45 -5.25
CA VAL A 184 6.17 -4.87 -5.39
C VAL A 184 7.11 -3.76 -4.93
N HIS A 185 6.80 -2.51 -5.26
CA HIS A 185 7.56 -1.34 -4.80
C HIS A 185 7.53 -1.22 -3.27
N GLU A 186 6.35 -1.23 -2.65
CA GLU A 186 6.23 -1.06 -1.19
C GLU A 186 6.81 -2.22 -0.39
N HIS A 187 6.73 -3.45 -0.91
CA HIS A 187 7.45 -4.57 -0.32
C HIS A 187 8.96 -4.40 -0.45
N GLY A 188 9.44 -3.70 -1.48
CA GLY A 188 10.84 -3.34 -1.64
C GLY A 188 11.35 -2.47 -0.49
N HIS A 189 10.57 -1.48 -0.05
CA HIS A 189 10.89 -0.70 1.15
C HIS A 189 10.91 -1.55 2.41
N ALA A 190 9.98 -2.51 2.55
CA ALA A 190 9.98 -3.43 3.68
C ALA A 190 11.21 -4.36 3.67
N VAL A 191 11.60 -4.88 2.51
CA VAL A 191 12.82 -5.68 2.34
C VAL A 191 14.07 -4.84 2.63
N ASP A 192 14.11 -3.59 2.19
CA ASP A 192 15.24 -2.68 2.41
C ASP A 192 15.55 -2.48 3.91
N GLY A 193 14.51 -2.34 4.72
CA GLY A 193 14.63 -2.29 6.18
C GLY A 193 15.01 -3.64 6.81
N ASP A 194 14.53 -4.76 6.26
CA ASP A 194 14.81 -6.12 6.77
C ASP A 194 16.25 -6.60 6.46
N LEU A 195 16.95 -5.95 5.53
CA LEU A 195 18.34 -6.26 5.21
C LEU A 195 19.35 -5.82 6.29
N LEU A 196 18.93 -4.98 7.23
CA LEU A 196 19.77 -4.52 8.34
C LEU A 196 19.40 -5.23 9.64
N ALA A 197 20.22 -5.03 10.68
CA ALA A 197 19.98 -5.64 11.98
C ALA A 197 18.62 -5.18 12.55
N PRO A 198 17.92 -6.02 13.33
CA PRO A 198 16.68 -5.61 13.99
C PRO A 198 16.87 -4.32 14.81
N ASN A 199 16.00 -3.34 14.59
CA ASN A 199 16.02 -1.99 15.19
C ASN A 199 17.09 -1.02 14.66
N ASP A 200 17.75 -1.33 13.53
CA ASP A 200 18.50 -0.31 12.80
C ASP A 200 17.53 0.80 12.36
N PRO A 201 17.78 2.08 12.69
CA PRO A 201 16.91 3.17 12.27
C PRO A 201 17.06 3.50 10.77
N PHE A 202 18.02 2.88 10.08
CA PHE A 202 18.28 3.09 8.67
C PHE A 202 17.80 1.91 7.82
N SER A 203 17.74 2.12 6.51
CA SER A 203 17.53 1.05 5.54
C SER A 203 18.85 0.71 4.83
N TYR A 204 18.95 -0.47 4.20
CA TYR A 204 20.17 -0.83 3.47
C TYR A 204 20.50 0.18 2.34
N SER A 205 19.48 0.79 1.74
CA SER A 205 19.64 1.85 0.74
C SER A 205 20.31 3.12 1.28
N ASP A 206 20.31 3.33 2.60
CA ASP A 206 21.08 4.40 3.24
C ASP A 206 22.57 4.05 3.38
N SER A 207 22.98 2.81 3.15
CA SER A 207 24.39 2.42 3.26
C SER A 207 25.25 3.05 2.15
N ALA A 208 26.53 3.31 2.45
CA ALA A 208 27.50 3.70 1.43
C ALA A 208 27.62 2.63 0.32
N GLU A 209 27.39 1.36 0.65
CA GLU A 209 27.44 0.24 -0.31
C GLU A 209 26.39 0.42 -1.41
N TRP A 210 25.14 0.73 -1.05
CA TRP A 210 24.07 0.99 -2.02
C TRP A 210 24.32 2.30 -2.77
N ARG A 211 24.58 3.40 -2.06
CA ARG A 211 24.79 4.72 -2.69
C ARG A 211 25.94 4.70 -3.71
N ASN A 212 27.06 4.06 -3.37
CA ASN A 212 28.18 3.91 -4.30
C ASN A 212 27.82 3.03 -5.49
N THR A 213 27.01 1.98 -5.29
CA THR A 213 26.51 1.15 -6.41
C THR A 213 25.65 1.98 -7.35
N VAL A 214 24.71 2.76 -6.80
CA VAL A 214 23.86 3.65 -7.58
C VAL A 214 24.72 4.63 -8.40
N ALA A 215 25.80 5.17 -7.84
CA ALA A 215 26.70 6.09 -8.54
C ALA A 215 27.44 5.48 -9.75
N LEU A 216 27.56 4.15 -9.84
CA LEU A 216 28.22 3.46 -10.97
C LEU A 216 27.36 3.39 -12.23
N ASP A 217 26.05 3.53 -12.08
CA ASP A 217 25.10 3.43 -13.19
C ASP A 217 24.72 4.80 -13.74
N GLY A 218 24.35 4.89 -15.02
CA GLY A 218 23.92 6.14 -15.63
C GLY A 218 22.43 6.45 -15.45
N TYR A 219 21.62 5.42 -15.15
CA TYR A 219 20.16 5.50 -15.18
C TYR A 219 19.51 5.05 -13.87
N ALA A 220 18.28 5.50 -13.65
CA ALA A 220 17.34 4.91 -12.69
C ALA A 220 16.34 4.02 -13.43
N ALA A 221 15.69 3.09 -12.73
CA ALA A 221 14.65 2.26 -13.34
C ALA A 221 13.43 3.10 -13.78
N THR A 222 12.98 4.01 -12.91
CA THR A 222 11.89 4.95 -13.20
C THR A 222 12.24 6.37 -12.74
N ALA A 223 11.48 7.35 -13.22
CA ALA A 223 11.57 8.72 -12.73
C ALA A 223 11.32 8.81 -11.22
N TYR A 224 10.38 8.02 -10.68
CA TYR A 224 10.11 7.98 -9.23
C TYR A 224 11.29 7.41 -8.44
N GLY A 225 11.86 6.29 -8.90
CA GLY A 225 13.05 5.68 -8.32
C GLY A 225 14.32 6.53 -8.43
N SER A 226 14.31 7.64 -9.19
CA SER A 226 15.41 8.61 -9.19
C SER A 226 15.34 9.61 -8.02
N THR A 227 14.21 9.66 -7.30
CA THR A 227 13.99 10.74 -6.32
C THR A 227 14.76 10.57 -5.01
N ALA A 228 14.99 9.33 -4.57
CA ALA A 228 15.79 8.99 -3.40
C ALA A 228 16.37 7.58 -3.50
N HIS A 229 17.39 7.27 -2.70
CA HIS A 229 18.05 5.95 -2.71
C HIS A 229 17.13 4.81 -2.28
N ALA A 230 16.21 5.05 -1.34
CA ALA A 230 15.19 4.08 -0.94
C ALA A 230 14.22 3.78 -2.10
N GLU A 231 13.74 4.82 -2.78
CA GLU A 231 12.85 4.66 -3.94
C GLU A 231 13.56 3.94 -5.10
N ASN A 232 14.84 4.24 -5.29
CA ASN A 232 15.70 3.55 -6.23
C ASN A 232 15.78 2.05 -5.90
N PHE A 233 16.05 1.71 -4.64
CA PHE A 233 16.12 0.32 -4.19
C PHE A 233 14.80 -0.42 -4.43
N ALA A 234 13.68 0.16 -4.01
CA ALA A 234 12.35 -0.40 -4.22
C ALA A 234 12.04 -0.64 -5.71
N ASP A 235 12.41 0.30 -6.59
CA ASP A 235 12.21 0.16 -8.03
C ASP A 235 13.15 -0.84 -8.69
N ILE A 236 14.40 -0.97 -8.23
CA ILE A 236 15.29 -2.03 -8.71
C ILE A 236 14.76 -3.41 -8.30
N GLY A 237 14.09 -3.52 -7.14
CA GLY A 237 13.34 -4.72 -6.77
C GLY A 237 12.28 -5.11 -7.81
N ARG A 238 11.58 -4.14 -8.40
CA ARG A 238 10.65 -4.40 -9.51
C ARG A 238 11.37 -4.97 -10.73
N VAL A 239 12.50 -4.37 -11.10
CA VAL A 239 13.31 -4.86 -12.23
C VAL A 239 13.76 -6.31 -12.00
N VAL A 240 14.24 -6.61 -10.80
CA VAL A 240 14.67 -7.97 -10.43
C VAL A 240 13.50 -8.94 -10.47
N LEU A 241 12.32 -8.56 -9.98
CA LEU A 241 11.15 -9.44 -10.08
C LEU A 241 10.76 -9.72 -11.54
N ILE A 242 10.75 -8.69 -12.38
CA ILE A 242 10.50 -8.84 -13.82
C ILE A 242 11.50 -9.82 -14.43
N ASN A 243 12.79 -9.69 -14.14
CA ASN A 243 13.81 -10.61 -14.64
C ASN A 243 13.60 -12.05 -14.16
N ASN A 244 13.02 -12.26 -12.98
CA ASN A 244 12.77 -13.59 -12.43
C ASN A 244 11.51 -14.25 -13.00
N VAL A 245 10.50 -13.47 -13.43
CA VAL A 245 9.16 -14.02 -13.77
C VAL A 245 8.75 -13.86 -15.23
N VAL A 246 9.28 -12.87 -15.94
CA VAL A 246 8.94 -12.62 -17.34
C VAL A 246 9.90 -13.40 -18.24
N PRO A 247 9.40 -14.19 -19.22
CA PRO A 247 10.25 -14.79 -20.23
C PRO A 247 11.09 -13.71 -20.97
N GLY A 248 12.42 -13.85 -20.95
CA GLY A 248 13.33 -12.85 -21.50
C GLY A 248 13.58 -11.63 -20.59
N GLY A 249 12.97 -11.61 -19.40
CA GLY A 249 13.15 -10.57 -18.38
C GLY A 249 12.80 -9.17 -18.87
N LEU A 250 13.52 -8.17 -18.36
CA LEU A 250 13.34 -6.77 -18.71
C LEU A 250 13.54 -6.52 -20.22
N ALA A 251 14.49 -7.22 -20.83
CA ALA A 251 14.75 -7.13 -22.28
C ALA A 251 13.60 -7.72 -23.11
N GLY A 252 12.94 -8.77 -22.63
CA GLY A 252 11.73 -9.31 -23.26
C GLY A 252 10.55 -8.35 -23.18
N LEU A 253 10.44 -7.60 -22.08
CA LEU A 253 9.37 -6.62 -21.88
C LEU A 253 9.60 -5.30 -22.65
N PHE A 254 10.87 -4.88 -22.79
CA PHE A 254 11.25 -3.63 -23.45
C PHE A 254 12.33 -3.85 -24.53
N PRO A 255 12.05 -4.64 -25.59
CA PRO A 255 13.06 -5.10 -26.54
C PRO A 255 13.71 -3.99 -27.38
N THR A 256 13.08 -2.81 -27.45
CA THR A 256 13.59 -1.65 -28.21
C THR A 256 14.32 -0.63 -27.34
N ASN A 257 14.41 -0.84 -26.02
CA ASN A 257 15.09 0.10 -25.13
C ASN A 257 16.61 -0.20 -25.11
N PRO A 258 17.46 0.66 -25.68
CA PRO A 258 18.91 0.41 -25.74
C PRO A 258 19.61 0.62 -24.39
N ASN A 259 18.93 1.22 -23.41
CA ASN A 259 19.52 1.66 -22.15
C ASN A 259 19.33 0.65 -21.01
N LEU A 260 18.71 -0.52 -21.23
CA LEU A 260 18.39 -1.46 -20.14
C LEU A 260 19.61 -1.92 -19.33
N THR A 261 20.80 -1.91 -19.92
CA THR A 261 22.06 -2.28 -19.24
C THR A 261 22.63 -1.16 -18.37
N GLN A 262 22.07 0.06 -18.45
CA GLN A 262 22.55 1.23 -17.71
C GLN A 262 22.19 1.20 -16.22
N ILE A 263 21.52 0.15 -15.74
CA ILE A 263 21.23 -0.13 -14.33
C ILE A 263 21.87 -1.44 -13.85
N ALA A 264 22.84 -1.98 -14.60
CA ALA A 264 23.38 -3.32 -14.35
C ALA A 264 24.04 -3.45 -12.97
N ASN A 265 24.72 -2.41 -12.47
CA ASN A 265 25.36 -2.48 -11.15
C ASN A 265 24.31 -2.50 -10.03
N GLN A 266 23.28 -1.66 -10.13
CA GLN A 266 22.13 -1.65 -9.22
C GLN A 266 21.45 -3.03 -9.18
N VAL A 267 21.14 -3.61 -10.35
CA VAL A 267 20.51 -4.93 -10.45
C VAL A 267 21.40 -6.02 -9.84
N ALA A 268 22.69 -6.05 -10.17
CA ALA A 268 23.61 -7.05 -9.63
C ALA A 268 23.76 -6.95 -8.11
N ARG A 269 23.85 -5.73 -7.56
CA ARG A 269 23.91 -5.51 -6.11
C ARG A 269 22.63 -5.92 -5.42
N PHE A 270 21.49 -5.54 -5.98
CA PHE A 270 20.19 -5.93 -5.45
C PHE A 270 20.05 -7.45 -5.42
N GLN A 271 20.40 -8.14 -6.51
CA GLN A 271 20.35 -9.60 -6.57
C GLN A 271 21.19 -10.25 -5.47
N SER A 272 22.40 -9.71 -5.21
CA SER A 272 23.31 -10.20 -4.18
C SER A 272 22.75 -10.04 -2.76
N LYS A 273 22.04 -8.94 -2.48
CA LYS A 273 21.55 -8.60 -1.14
C LYS A 273 20.13 -9.08 -0.87
N ALA A 274 19.21 -8.74 -1.76
CA ALA A 274 17.77 -8.97 -1.61
C ALA A 274 17.22 -10.01 -2.59
N GLY A 275 18.00 -10.50 -3.57
CA GLY A 275 17.51 -11.37 -4.64
C GLY A 275 16.82 -12.65 -4.16
N SER A 276 17.13 -13.14 -2.95
CA SER A 276 16.45 -14.28 -2.33
C SER A 276 14.98 -14.00 -1.97
N TYR A 277 14.60 -12.76 -1.65
CA TYR A 277 13.21 -12.38 -1.37
C TYR A 277 12.37 -12.37 -2.66
N TYR A 278 12.99 -12.10 -3.80
CA TYR A 278 12.31 -11.85 -5.07
C TYR A 278 12.14 -13.10 -5.95
N GLN A 279 12.39 -14.29 -5.39
CA GLN A 279 12.21 -15.56 -6.10
C GLN A 279 10.74 -15.98 -6.08
N ALA A 280 10.14 -16.13 -7.26
CA ALA A 280 8.78 -16.65 -7.39
C ALA A 280 8.70 -18.15 -7.04
N GLY A 281 7.54 -18.59 -6.54
CA GLY A 281 7.30 -20.00 -6.18
C GLY A 281 8.02 -20.45 -4.89
N THR A 282 8.62 -19.54 -4.14
CA THR A 282 9.19 -19.83 -2.82
C THR A 282 8.11 -19.93 -1.75
N THR A 283 8.45 -20.55 -0.61
CA THR A 283 7.65 -20.52 0.61
C THR A 283 8.26 -19.55 1.62
N CYS A 284 7.48 -19.13 2.61
CA CYS A 284 7.97 -18.26 3.67
C CYS A 284 9.14 -18.85 4.44
N ASP A 285 10.18 -18.04 4.62
CA ASP A 285 11.18 -18.20 5.67
C ASP A 285 10.66 -17.53 6.95
N LEU A 286 10.17 -18.35 7.88
CA LEU A 286 9.62 -17.86 9.15
C LEU A 286 10.66 -17.15 10.04
N SER A 287 11.97 -17.35 9.78
CA SER A 287 13.02 -16.62 10.51
C SER A 287 13.12 -15.16 10.08
N LYS A 288 12.70 -14.85 8.84
CA LYS A 288 12.66 -13.51 8.24
C LYS A 288 11.27 -12.89 8.26
N LYS A 289 10.27 -13.65 8.71
CA LYS A 289 8.90 -13.19 8.73
C LYS A 289 8.78 -12.06 9.75
N TYR A 290 8.47 -10.85 9.25
CA TYR A 290 8.20 -9.71 10.08
C TYR A 290 7.07 -10.07 11.06
N ARG A 291 7.35 -9.90 12.35
CA ARG A 291 6.39 -10.22 13.39
C ARG A 291 5.56 -8.98 13.66
N TYR A 292 4.28 -9.06 13.35
CA TYR A 292 3.36 -8.02 13.77
C TYR A 292 3.12 -8.15 15.28
N PRO A 293 3.17 -7.05 16.06
CA PRO A 293 2.87 -7.11 17.48
C PRO A 293 1.45 -7.65 17.70
N SER A 294 1.34 -8.67 18.56
CA SER A 294 0.08 -9.37 18.84
C SER A 294 -0.86 -8.59 19.77
N VAL A 295 -0.51 -7.33 20.11
CA VAL A 295 -1.32 -6.52 21.02
C VAL A 295 -2.63 -6.19 20.33
N THR A 296 -3.70 -6.77 20.86
CA THR A 296 -5.05 -6.55 20.39
C THR A 296 -5.68 -5.44 21.22
N VAL A 297 -6.05 -4.34 20.57
CA VAL A 297 -6.81 -3.25 21.18
C VAL A 297 -8.30 -3.53 20.99
N THR A 298 -9.09 -3.22 22.02
CA THR A 298 -10.56 -3.28 21.95
C THR A 298 -11.09 -1.85 21.94
N VAL A 299 -11.62 -1.42 20.80
CA VAL A 299 -12.36 -0.18 20.68
C VAL A 299 -13.80 -0.47 21.09
N PRO A 300 -14.36 0.27 22.06
CA PRO A 300 -15.79 0.17 22.37
C PRO A 300 -16.56 0.47 21.10
N THR A 301 -17.22 -0.54 20.53
CA THR A 301 -18.25 -0.29 19.54
C THR A 301 -19.40 0.34 20.29
N THR A 302 -19.50 1.67 20.25
CA THR A 302 -20.79 2.29 20.49
C THR A 302 -21.71 1.68 19.44
N THR A 303 -22.63 0.82 19.86
CA THR A 303 -23.81 0.52 19.04
C THR A 303 -24.34 1.89 18.64
N ALA A 304 -24.20 2.26 17.37
CA ALA A 304 -24.81 3.46 16.86
C ALA A 304 -26.26 3.40 17.34
N ALA A 305 -26.69 4.39 18.12
CA ALA A 305 -28.09 4.51 18.46
C ALA A 305 -28.86 4.36 17.14
N PRO A 306 -29.89 3.51 17.08
CA PRO A 306 -30.58 3.21 15.82
C PRO A 306 -30.87 4.54 15.13
N THR A 307 -30.35 4.71 13.91
CA THR A 307 -30.58 5.91 13.12
C THR A 307 -32.08 6.14 13.13
N ALA A 308 -32.51 7.26 13.70
CA ALA A 308 -33.94 7.51 13.86
C ALA A 308 -34.58 7.45 12.47
N THR A 309 -35.53 6.53 12.29
CA THR A 309 -36.26 6.36 11.04
C THR A 309 -37.62 7.00 11.15
N ALA A 310 -38.12 7.61 10.07
CA ALA A 310 -39.51 8.01 10.01
C ALA A 310 -40.41 6.77 10.09
N SER A 311 -41.56 6.91 10.75
CA SER A 311 -42.60 5.87 10.77
C SER A 311 -43.12 5.59 9.35
N PRO A 312 -43.77 4.44 9.11
CA PRO A 312 -44.58 4.24 7.90
C PRO A 312 -45.45 5.46 7.60
N TYR A 313 -45.38 5.98 6.38
CA TYR A 313 -46.08 7.21 5.97
C TYR A 313 -45.66 8.49 6.71
N GLY A 314 -44.57 8.45 7.47
CA GLY A 314 -43.94 9.62 8.06
C GLY A 314 -43.25 10.49 7.01
N GLN A 315 -43.15 11.79 7.29
CA GLN A 315 -42.35 12.70 6.46
C GLN A 315 -40.87 12.27 6.54
N CYS A 316 -40.20 12.29 5.40
CA CYS A 316 -38.79 11.95 5.25
C CYS A 316 -38.01 12.97 4.40
N GLY A 317 -38.65 14.08 4.01
CA GLY A 317 -38.04 15.16 3.26
C GLY A 317 -39.03 16.25 2.82
N GLY A 318 -38.52 17.24 2.08
CA GLY A 318 -39.28 18.38 1.53
C GLY A 318 -38.46 19.68 1.51
N TRP A 319 -38.69 20.52 0.49
CA TRP A 319 -38.11 21.86 0.34
C TRP A 319 -39.10 22.96 0.79
N PRO A 320 -38.71 24.20 1.14
CA PRO A 320 -37.35 24.67 1.45
C PRO A 320 -36.79 23.96 2.68
N ALA A 321 -35.50 24.20 2.95
CA ALA A 321 -34.64 23.51 3.92
C ALA A 321 -35.06 23.62 5.42
N THR A 322 -36.34 23.79 5.73
CA THR A 322 -36.89 23.78 7.08
C THR A 322 -37.18 22.39 7.62
N TYR A 323 -37.17 21.35 6.76
CA TYR A 323 -37.26 19.98 7.22
C TYR A 323 -35.95 19.56 7.90
N THR A 324 -35.97 19.53 9.23
CA THR A 324 -34.86 19.08 10.10
C THR A 324 -35.09 17.67 10.66
N GLY A 325 -36.13 16.99 10.17
CA GLY A 325 -36.51 15.65 10.62
C GLY A 325 -35.67 14.54 9.99
N VAL A 326 -35.99 13.32 10.38
CA VAL A 326 -35.31 12.09 9.93
C VAL A 326 -35.51 11.85 8.43
N SER A 327 -34.45 11.56 7.69
CA SER A 327 -34.50 11.33 6.23
C SER A 327 -34.57 9.84 5.84
N ALA A 328 -34.26 8.94 6.77
CA ALA A 328 -34.32 7.49 6.57
C ALA A 328 -35.72 6.93 6.89
N CYS A 329 -36.19 5.99 6.09
CA CYS A 329 -37.43 5.24 6.35
C CYS A 329 -37.15 3.91 7.05
N GLY A 330 -38.11 3.44 7.85
CA GLY A 330 -38.05 2.10 8.44
C GLY A 330 -38.02 0.99 7.38
N ALA A 331 -37.63 -0.22 7.79
CA ALA A 331 -37.53 -1.38 6.90
C ALA A 331 -38.83 -1.62 6.12
N GLY A 332 -38.72 -1.87 4.81
CA GLY A 332 -39.86 -2.08 3.91
C GLY A 332 -40.44 -0.78 3.32
N TYR A 333 -39.87 0.38 3.61
CA TYR A 333 -40.33 1.68 3.10
C TYR A 333 -39.20 2.45 2.41
N SER A 334 -39.55 3.26 1.41
CA SER A 334 -38.64 4.16 0.68
C SER A 334 -39.15 5.59 0.74
N CYS A 335 -38.24 6.55 0.93
CA CYS A 335 -38.61 7.96 0.94
C CYS A 335 -38.98 8.41 -0.48
N THR A 336 -40.24 8.75 -0.68
CA THR A 336 -40.79 9.13 -1.99
C THR A 336 -41.24 10.58 -1.95
N THR A 337 -40.67 11.41 -2.83
CA THR A 337 -41.08 12.81 -2.99
C THR A 337 -42.47 12.86 -3.61
N LEU A 338 -43.46 13.36 -2.86
CA LEU A 338 -44.83 13.53 -3.36
C LEU A 338 -45.00 14.89 -4.04
N ASN A 339 -44.34 15.91 -3.52
CA ASN A 339 -44.27 17.25 -4.11
C ASN A 339 -42.98 17.94 -3.64
N PRO A 340 -42.62 19.12 -4.21
CA PRO A 340 -41.39 19.81 -3.84
C PRO A 340 -41.26 20.09 -2.34
N HIS A 341 -42.37 20.21 -1.61
CA HIS A 341 -42.38 20.53 -0.19
C HIS A 341 -42.52 19.32 0.75
N TYR A 342 -42.70 18.11 0.21
CA TYR A 342 -43.03 16.95 1.02
C TYR A 342 -42.58 15.64 0.37
N ALA A 343 -41.78 14.88 1.11
CA ALA A 343 -41.46 13.49 0.83
C ALA A 343 -41.90 12.60 1.99
N GLN A 344 -42.39 11.41 1.67
CA GLN A 344 -43.02 10.49 2.63
C GLN A 344 -42.46 9.08 2.47
N CYS A 345 -42.34 8.35 3.58
CA CYS A 345 -42.03 6.93 3.57
C CYS A 345 -43.21 6.12 3.03
N THR A 346 -43.10 5.59 1.82
CA THR A 346 -44.10 4.71 1.20
C THR A 346 -43.57 3.28 1.11
N PRO A 347 -44.44 2.25 1.04
CA PRO A 347 -43.98 0.88 0.90
C PRO A 347 -43.04 0.73 -0.30
N ALA A 348 -41.84 0.20 -0.04
CA ALA A 348 -40.88 -0.05 -1.08
C ALA A 348 -41.48 -1.02 -2.10
N PRO A 349 -41.25 -0.84 -3.41
CA PRO A 349 -41.70 -1.79 -4.42
C PRO A 349 -41.22 -3.19 -4.05
N VAL A 350 -42.15 -4.13 -3.92
CA VAL A 350 -41.81 -5.53 -3.66
C VAL A 350 -41.02 -6.00 -4.87
N ARG A 351 -39.69 -6.07 -4.75
CA ARG A 351 -38.89 -6.79 -5.74
C ARG A 351 -39.31 -8.24 -5.63
N ARG A 352 -40.13 -8.71 -6.58
CA ARG A 352 -40.32 -10.14 -6.79
C ARG A 352 -38.96 -10.68 -7.19
N SER A 353 -38.23 -11.25 -6.24
CA SER A 353 -37.10 -12.10 -6.55
C SER A 353 -37.64 -13.25 -7.38
N PHE A 354 -37.40 -13.21 -8.68
CA PHE A 354 -37.41 -14.44 -9.47
C PHE A 354 -36.26 -15.28 -8.92
N MET A 355 -36.59 -16.35 -8.22
CA MET A 355 -35.64 -17.43 -7.98
C MET A 355 -35.32 -18.03 -9.35
N ALA A 356 -34.07 -17.87 -9.78
CA ALA A 356 -33.40 -18.63 -10.81
C ALA A 356 -31.96 -18.88 -10.35
#